data_AF-A0A9X7TNM7-F1
#
_entry.id   AF-A0A9X7TNM7-F1
#
_cell.length_a   1.000
_cell.length_b   1.000
_cell.length_c   1.000
_cell.angle_alpha   90.00
_cell.angle_beta   90.00
_cell.angle_gamma   90.00
#
_symmetry.space_group_name_H-M   'P 1'
#
loop_
_entity.id
_entity.type
_entity.pdbx_description
1 polymer ?
#
loop_
_entity_poly.entity_id
_entity_poly.type
_entity_poly.pdbx_seq_one_letter_code
_entity_poly.pdbx_strand_id
1 'polypeptide(L)'
;MTNLQHLTQEIRLEVVKAYIYHELSSLTGNASFPKVENLIEKCKRAKDSKDEVINKECKEIYELFYGLSLIYKRKFIAREVTAENCNWNRGKVKLGDLILSTDIDEINGTRGKTINELVNNVNNIKILGKNAVEYIKKRINHVDDPIIVIKRSDNGYEILDGNGRALYKVVEMGFDINQEIDAFMGECKGSPKNFYEPWGVYHFMDEHFKKEIEENKCTEILNKINEMLKKKEEKAKQ
;
A
#
# COMPACT_ATOMS: atom_id res chain seq x y z
N MET A 1 14.49 22.69 -9.76
CA MET A 1 13.86 23.04 -8.47
C MET A 1 12.91 21.90 -8.14
N THR A 2 13.16 21.22 -7.04
CA THR A 2 12.24 20.22 -6.49
C THR A 2 11.00 20.96 -6.00
N ASN A 3 9.79 20.49 -6.32
CA ASN A 3 8.56 21.02 -5.73
C ASN A 3 8.03 19.96 -4.78
N LEU A 4 8.01 20.22 -3.46
CA LEU A 4 7.48 19.27 -2.46
C LEU A 4 6.01 19.49 -2.12
N GLN A 5 5.35 20.50 -2.70
CA GLN A 5 3.94 20.81 -2.41
C GLN A 5 3.01 19.62 -2.68
N HIS A 6 3.34 18.77 -3.65
CA HIS A 6 2.58 17.56 -3.96
C HIS A 6 2.49 16.58 -2.77
N LEU A 7 3.48 16.55 -1.87
CA LEU A 7 3.46 15.70 -0.67
C LEU A 7 2.37 16.11 0.34
N THR A 8 1.89 17.35 0.27
CA THR A 8 0.84 17.87 1.15
C THR A 8 -0.56 17.75 0.56
N GLN A 9 -0.68 17.21 -0.66
CA GLN A 9 -1.97 17.01 -1.31
C GLN A 9 -2.85 16.08 -0.47
N GLU A 10 -4.07 16.55 -0.18
CA GLU A 10 -5.01 15.86 0.71
C GLU A 10 -5.27 14.42 0.26
N ILE A 11 -5.60 14.23 -1.02
CA ILE A 11 -5.84 12.89 -1.58
C ILE A 11 -4.64 11.95 -1.43
N ARG A 12 -3.42 12.47 -1.56
CA ARG A 12 -2.20 11.66 -1.40
C ARG A 12 -2.00 11.25 0.06
N LEU A 13 -2.25 12.17 0.99
CA LEU A 13 -2.23 11.88 2.41
C LEU A 13 -3.33 10.89 2.81
N GLU A 14 -4.49 10.88 2.13
CA GLU A 14 -5.50 9.83 2.29
C GLU A 14 -5.00 8.46 1.84
N VAL A 15 -4.34 8.36 0.67
CA VAL A 15 -3.72 7.09 0.21
C VAL A 15 -2.71 6.58 1.25
N VAL A 16 -1.82 7.46 1.71
CA VAL A 16 -0.80 7.15 2.71
C VAL A 16 -1.44 6.68 4.01
N LYS A 17 -2.44 7.42 4.52
CA LYS A 17 -3.16 7.08 5.74
C LYS A 17 -3.87 5.74 5.62
N ALA A 18 -4.63 5.52 4.55
CA ALA A 18 -5.36 4.28 4.32
C ALA A 18 -4.41 3.07 4.31
N TYR A 19 -3.28 3.17 3.62
CA TYR A 19 -2.26 2.12 3.61
C TYR A 19 -1.68 1.87 5.00
N ILE A 20 -1.25 2.93 5.71
CA ILE A 20 -0.68 2.80 7.06
C ILE A 20 -1.68 2.15 8.01
N TYR A 21 -2.94 2.60 7.98
CA TYR A 21 -4.01 2.04 8.81
C TYR A 21 -4.22 0.57 8.50
N HIS A 22 -4.35 0.20 7.22
CA HIS A 22 -4.52 -1.19 6.81
C HIS A 22 -3.42 -2.09 7.37
N GLU A 23 -2.15 -1.69 7.21
CA GLU A 23 -1.02 -2.50 7.63
C GLU A 23 -0.85 -2.52 9.16
N LEU A 24 -0.99 -1.37 9.84
CA LEU A 24 -0.87 -1.33 11.30
C LEU A 24 -2.04 -2.05 11.99
N SER A 25 -3.27 -1.92 11.49
CA SER A 25 -4.42 -2.67 12.01
C SER A 25 -4.23 -4.16 11.81
N SER A 26 -3.70 -4.57 10.65
CA SER A 26 -3.33 -5.95 10.36
C SER A 26 -2.28 -6.51 11.34
N LEU A 27 -1.30 -5.71 11.76
CA LEU A 27 -0.26 -6.13 12.70
C LEU A 27 -0.76 -6.15 14.15
N THR A 28 -1.46 -5.09 14.55
CA THR A 28 -1.74 -4.78 15.96
C THR A 28 -3.13 -5.19 16.41
N GLY A 29 -4.08 -5.32 15.49
CA GLY A 29 -5.51 -5.46 15.80
C GLY A 29 -6.20 -4.16 16.22
N ASN A 30 -5.47 -3.04 16.28
CA ASN A 30 -6.02 -1.73 16.65
C ASN A 30 -6.62 -1.04 15.42
N ALA A 31 -7.74 -0.34 15.60
CA ALA A 31 -8.39 0.44 14.53
C ALA A 31 -8.03 1.94 14.54
N SER A 32 -7.27 2.40 15.55
CA SER A 32 -6.99 3.83 15.75
C SER A 32 -5.51 4.07 16.04
N PHE A 33 -4.94 5.08 15.38
CA PHE A 33 -3.54 5.46 15.50
C PHE A 33 -3.40 6.99 15.65
N PRO A 34 -3.63 7.56 16.85
CA PRO A 34 -3.57 9.01 17.06
C PRO A 34 -2.25 9.66 16.66
N LYS A 35 -1.13 8.92 16.75
CA LYS A 35 0.17 9.40 16.25
C LYS A 35 0.15 9.61 14.73
N VAL A 36 -0.46 8.70 13.97
CA VAL A 36 -0.59 8.82 12.50
C VAL A 36 -1.45 10.03 12.16
N GLU A 37 -2.57 10.24 12.86
CA GLU A 37 -3.41 11.44 12.68
C GLU A 37 -2.60 12.73 12.90
N ASN A 38 -1.86 12.80 14.00
CA ASN A 38 -1.03 13.97 14.29
C ASN A 38 0.03 14.23 13.22
N LEU A 39 0.63 13.19 12.64
CA LEU A 39 1.61 13.33 11.56
C LEU A 39 0.98 13.79 10.24
N ILE A 40 -0.20 13.27 9.90
CA ILE A 40 -0.98 13.73 8.74
C ILE A 40 -1.34 15.22 8.89
N GLU A 41 -1.84 15.63 10.05
CA GLU A 41 -2.23 17.02 10.31
C GLU A 41 -1.02 17.98 10.36
N LYS A 42 0.17 17.51 10.77
CA LYS A 42 1.41 18.29 10.61
C LYS A 42 1.74 18.52 9.14
N CYS A 43 1.73 17.47 8.33
CA CYS A 43 2.04 17.57 6.91
C CYS A 43 1.02 18.45 6.15
N LYS A 44 -0.29 18.32 6.45
CA LYS A 44 -1.33 19.19 5.86
C LYS A 44 -1.10 20.67 6.15
N ARG A 45 -0.72 21.02 7.38
CA ARG A 45 -0.45 22.41 7.78
C ARG A 45 0.73 23.03 7.05
N ALA A 46 1.63 22.23 6.49
CA ALA A 46 2.77 22.70 5.73
C ALA A 46 2.46 23.01 4.24
N LYS A 47 1.21 22.84 3.78
CA LYS A 47 0.82 22.94 2.35
C LYS A 47 1.33 24.20 1.63
N ASP A 48 1.21 25.35 2.27
CA ASP A 48 1.60 26.65 1.69
C ASP A 48 2.98 27.12 2.18
N SER A 49 3.77 26.21 2.78
CA SER A 49 5.10 26.49 3.30
C SER A 49 6.19 26.25 2.25
N LYS A 50 7.42 26.68 2.57
CA LYS A 50 8.61 26.37 1.76
C LYS A 50 8.94 24.87 1.84
N ASP A 51 9.62 24.35 0.82
CA ASP A 51 10.01 22.94 0.74
C ASP A 51 10.75 22.42 1.97
N GLU A 52 11.60 23.23 2.60
CA GLU A 52 12.32 22.85 3.84
C GLU A 52 11.36 22.51 5.00
N VAL A 53 10.27 23.27 5.13
CA VAL A 53 9.24 23.06 6.14
C VAL A 53 8.40 21.84 5.77
N ILE A 54 7.99 21.71 4.51
CA ILE A 54 7.24 20.54 4.01
C ILE A 54 8.05 19.27 4.27
N ASN A 55 9.32 19.27 3.89
CA ASN A 55 10.22 18.15 4.11
C ASN A 55 10.26 17.78 5.60
N LYS A 56 10.47 18.76 6.49
CA LYS A 56 10.53 18.52 7.94
C LYS A 56 9.23 17.95 8.49
N GLU A 57 8.09 18.54 8.16
CA GLU A 57 6.79 18.18 8.75
C GLU A 57 6.18 16.91 8.15
N CYS A 58 6.45 16.62 6.88
CA CYS A 58 5.96 15.43 6.19
C CYS A 58 6.91 14.22 6.30
N LYS A 59 8.17 14.41 6.71
CA LYS A 59 9.19 13.34 6.74
C LYS A 59 8.72 12.08 7.46
N GLU A 60 8.28 12.21 8.71
CA GLU A 60 7.99 11.04 9.55
C GLU A 60 6.81 10.21 9.01
N ILE A 61 5.79 10.83 8.41
CA ILE A 61 4.65 10.08 7.85
C ILE A 61 5.04 9.31 6.60
N TYR A 62 5.81 9.91 5.71
CA TYR A 62 6.27 9.25 4.48
C TYR A 62 7.35 8.20 4.77
N GLU A 63 8.18 8.39 5.80
CA GLU A 63 9.10 7.35 6.29
C GLU A 63 8.36 6.15 6.86
N LEU A 64 7.30 6.36 7.65
CA LEU A 64 6.46 5.28 8.16
C LEU A 64 5.78 4.52 7.02
N PHE A 65 5.16 5.25 6.08
CA PHE A 65 4.53 4.67 4.89
C PHE A 65 5.51 3.82 4.08
N TYR A 66 6.70 4.36 3.83
CA TYR A 66 7.75 3.66 3.10
C TYR A 66 8.23 2.40 3.86
N GLY A 67 8.50 2.52 5.16
CA GLY A 67 8.92 1.39 6.00
C GLY A 67 7.91 0.24 5.99
N LEU A 68 6.62 0.55 6.10
CA LEU A 68 5.56 -0.44 5.96
C LEU A 68 5.53 -1.04 4.55
N SER A 69 5.66 -0.22 3.49
CA SER A 69 5.72 -0.73 2.11
C SER A 69 6.85 -1.73 1.87
N LEU A 70 8.00 -1.55 2.54
CA LEU A 70 9.13 -2.47 2.47
C LEU A 70 8.86 -3.79 3.18
N ILE A 71 8.31 -3.75 4.40
CA ILE A 71 7.96 -4.95 5.19
C ILE A 71 7.05 -5.88 4.37
N TYR A 72 6.08 -5.30 3.65
CA TYR A 72 5.13 -6.04 2.82
C TYR A 72 5.60 -6.27 1.37
N LYS A 73 6.87 -5.96 1.06
CA LYS A 73 7.49 -6.12 -0.27
C LYS A 73 6.76 -5.36 -1.40
N ARG A 74 6.08 -4.26 -1.06
CA ARG A 74 5.28 -3.38 -1.95
C ARG A 74 6.03 -2.10 -2.34
N LYS A 75 7.36 -2.16 -2.49
CA LYS A 75 8.22 -0.98 -2.74
C LYS A 75 7.76 -0.05 -3.87
N PHE A 76 7.03 -0.56 -4.85
CA PHE A 76 6.51 0.22 -5.97
C PHE A 76 5.44 1.21 -5.54
N ILE A 77 4.63 0.92 -4.51
CA ILE A 77 3.57 1.86 -4.09
C ILE A 77 4.15 3.18 -3.62
N ALA A 78 5.23 3.15 -2.83
CA ALA A 78 5.85 4.36 -2.33
C ALA A 78 6.40 5.21 -3.48
N ARG A 79 7.02 4.56 -4.48
CA ARG A 79 7.53 5.21 -5.69
C ARG A 79 6.46 5.97 -6.45
N GLU A 80 5.26 5.42 -6.58
CA GLU A 80 4.17 6.09 -7.31
C GLU A 80 3.49 7.16 -6.45
N VAL A 81 3.29 6.87 -5.17
CA VAL A 81 2.62 7.75 -4.21
C VAL A 81 3.50 8.94 -3.83
N THR A 82 4.83 8.92 -3.99
CA THR A 82 5.69 10.10 -3.73
C THR A 82 6.06 10.90 -4.97
N ALA A 83 5.78 10.42 -6.18
CA ALA A 83 6.24 11.03 -7.43
C ALA A 83 5.50 12.33 -7.81
N GLU A 84 6.22 13.40 -8.14
CA GLU A 84 5.62 14.73 -8.41
C GLU A 84 4.72 14.78 -9.64
N ASN A 85 4.93 13.87 -10.59
CA ASN A 85 4.20 13.82 -11.85
C ASN A 85 3.04 12.81 -11.82
N CYS A 86 2.73 12.24 -10.65
CA CYS A 86 1.63 11.33 -10.45
C CYS A 86 0.51 12.03 -9.68
N ASN A 87 -0.64 12.17 -10.34
CA ASN A 87 -1.86 12.69 -9.71
C ASN A 87 -2.67 11.55 -9.13
N TRP A 88 -3.41 11.83 -8.07
CA TRP A 88 -4.24 10.85 -7.38
C TRP A 88 -5.67 11.34 -7.25
N ASN A 89 -6.63 10.43 -7.34
CA ASN A 89 -8.03 10.68 -7.03
C ASN A 89 -8.63 9.48 -6.28
N ARG A 90 -9.79 9.68 -5.69
CA ARG A 90 -10.62 8.59 -5.16
C ARG A 90 -11.77 8.36 -6.14
N GLY A 91 -12.08 7.11 -6.42
CA GLY A 91 -13.19 6.77 -7.28
C GLY A 91 -13.45 5.28 -7.31
N LYS A 92 -13.98 4.82 -8.44
CA LYS A 92 -14.37 3.45 -8.67
C LYS A 92 -13.71 2.91 -9.91
N VAL A 93 -13.33 1.64 -9.86
CA VAL A 93 -12.70 0.92 -10.98
C VAL A 93 -13.40 -0.40 -11.20
N LYS A 94 -13.62 -0.78 -12.46
CA LYS A 94 -14.19 -2.07 -12.81
C LYS A 94 -13.20 -3.18 -12.50
N LEU A 95 -13.71 -4.28 -11.95
CA LEU A 95 -12.89 -5.45 -11.64
C LEU A 95 -12.14 -5.97 -12.89
N GLY A 96 -12.80 -6.01 -14.04
CA GLY A 96 -12.20 -6.49 -15.29
C GLY A 96 -11.00 -5.67 -15.79
N ASP A 97 -10.91 -4.40 -15.42
CA ASP A 97 -9.84 -3.48 -15.85
C ASP A 97 -8.60 -3.55 -14.94
N LEU A 98 -8.67 -4.30 -13.84
CA LEU A 98 -7.59 -4.43 -12.87
C LEU A 98 -6.52 -5.42 -13.34
N ILE A 99 -5.27 -4.98 -13.29
CA ILE A 99 -4.08 -5.77 -13.60
C ILE A 99 -3.40 -6.20 -12.30
N LEU A 100 -3.16 -7.50 -12.15
CA LEU A 100 -2.52 -8.06 -10.97
C LEU A 100 -1.03 -7.74 -10.93
N SER A 101 -0.54 -7.20 -9.81
CA SER A 101 0.90 -6.93 -9.62
C SER A 101 1.70 -8.10 -9.08
N THR A 102 1.03 -9.14 -8.59
CA THR A 102 1.65 -10.36 -8.04
C THR A 102 1.01 -11.59 -8.64
N ASP A 103 1.75 -12.70 -8.62
CA ASP A 103 1.15 -14.00 -8.91
C ASP A 103 0.17 -14.41 -7.81
N ILE A 104 -0.84 -15.19 -8.20
CA ILE A 104 -1.79 -15.81 -7.29
C ILE A 104 -1.25 -17.21 -6.97
N ASP A 105 -1.26 -17.57 -5.68
CA ASP A 105 -0.90 -18.92 -5.26
C ASP A 105 -1.72 -19.96 -6.04
N GLU A 106 -1.03 -20.99 -6.54
CA GLU A 106 -1.60 -22.07 -7.35
C GLU A 106 -2.00 -21.68 -8.80
N ILE A 107 -1.77 -20.42 -9.24
CA ILE A 107 -1.97 -19.98 -10.63
C ILE A 107 -0.70 -19.30 -11.16
N ASN A 108 0.08 -20.00 -11.98
CA ASN A 108 1.34 -19.47 -12.50
C ASN A 108 1.12 -18.37 -13.56
N GLY A 109 1.91 -17.30 -13.46
CA GLY A 109 1.97 -16.23 -14.46
C GLY A 109 0.68 -15.41 -14.54
N THR A 110 0.11 -15.04 -13.39
CA THR A 110 -1.02 -14.11 -13.31
C THR A 110 -0.55 -12.68 -13.15
N ARG A 111 0.68 -12.45 -12.71
CA ARG A 111 1.29 -11.12 -12.68
C ARG A 111 1.25 -10.49 -14.08
N GLY A 112 0.76 -9.26 -14.16
CA GLY A 112 0.61 -8.51 -15.40
C GLY A 112 -0.64 -8.86 -16.21
N LYS A 113 -1.44 -9.84 -15.77
CA LYS A 113 -2.74 -10.15 -16.39
C LYS A 113 -3.86 -9.37 -15.76
N THR A 114 -4.87 -9.07 -16.56
CA THR A 114 -6.13 -8.53 -16.09
C THR A 114 -6.95 -9.59 -15.36
N ILE A 115 -7.83 -9.15 -14.45
CA ILE A 115 -8.81 -10.04 -13.83
C ILE A 115 -9.75 -10.65 -14.88
N ASN A 116 -10.09 -9.92 -15.94
CA ASN A 116 -10.87 -10.45 -17.06
C ASN A 116 -10.21 -11.68 -17.69
N GLU A 117 -8.92 -11.61 -18.03
CA GLU A 117 -8.17 -12.76 -18.54
C GLU A 117 -8.15 -13.95 -17.57
N LEU A 118 -8.16 -13.66 -16.27
CA LEU A 118 -8.11 -14.69 -15.24
C LEU A 118 -9.43 -15.47 -15.13
N VAL A 119 -10.57 -14.77 -15.10
CA VAL A 119 -11.90 -15.39 -14.89
C VAL A 119 -12.41 -16.14 -16.12
N ASN A 120 -11.86 -15.87 -17.31
CA ASN A 120 -12.21 -16.60 -18.54
C ASN A 120 -11.73 -18.08 -18.54
N ASN A 121 -10.97 -18.51 -17.51
CA ASN A 121 -10.54 -19.89 -17.34
C ASN A 121 -11.25 -20.54 -16.14
N VAL A 122 -12.03 -21.59 -16.42
CA VAL A 122 -12.83 -22.33 -15.42
C VAL A 122 -11.98 -22.92 -14.28
N ASN A 123 -10.73 -23.33 -14.54
CA ASN A 123 -9.85 -23.83 -13.49
C ASN A 123 -9.42 -22.71 -12.53
N ASN A 124 -9.20 -21.49 -13.05
CA ASN A 124 -8.86 -20.34 -12.22
C ASN A 124 -10.03 -19.94 -11.31
N ILE A 125 -11.27 -19.98 -11.81
CA ILE A 125 -12.49 -19.71 -11.02
C ILE A 125 -12.53 -20.57 -9.75
N LYS A 126 -12.24 -21.87 -9.88
CA LYS A 126 -12.23 -22.80 -8.73
C LYS A 126 -11.17 -22.44 -7.70
N ILE A 127 -9.95 -22.14 -8.16
CA ILE A 127 -8.82 -21.77 -7.30
C ILE A 127 -9.11 -20.43 -6.60
N LEU A 128 -9.65 -19.45 -7.32
CA LEU A 128 -10.07 -18.16 -6.76
C LEU A 128 -11.12 -18.33 -5.66
N GLY A 129 -12.12 -19.18 -5.87
CA GLY A 129 -13.14 -19.47 -4.86
C GLY A 129 -12.54 -20.01 -3.57
N LYS A 130 -11.57 -20.94 -3.65
CA LYS A 130 -10.84 -21.47 -2.49
C LYS A 130 -10.02 -20.37 -1.79
N ASN A 131 -9.27 -19.58 -2.55
CA ASN A 131 -8.42 -18.52 -2.02
C ASN A 131 -9.23 -17.40 -1.36
N ALA A 132 -10.41 -17.07 -1.88
CA ALA A 132 -11.31 -16.08 -1.28
C ALA A 132 -11.78 -16.51 0.13
N VAL A 133 -12.13 -17.79 0.32
CA VAL A 133 -12.52 -18.32 1.64
C VAL A 133 -11.36 -18.20 2.64
N GLU A 134 -10.13 -18.48 2.21
CA GLU A 134 -8.95 -18.30 3.07
C GLU A 134 -8.66 -16.83 3.37
N TYR A 135 -8.88 -15.95 2.39
CA TYR A 135 -8.68 -14.51 2.55
C TYR A 135 -9.62 -13.94 3.62
N ILE A 136 -10.92 -14.27 3.57
CA ILE A 136 -11.92 -13.86 4.57
C ILE A 136 -11.49 -14.28 5.97
N LYS A 137 -11.07 -15.54 6.14
CA LYS A 137 -10.64 -16.07 7.44
C LYS A 137 -9.46 -15.30 8.05
N LYS A 138 -8.58 -14.75 7.21
CA LYS A 138 -7.36 -14.06 7.65
C LYS A 138 -7.52 -12.53 7.76
N ARG A 139 -8.49 -11.92 7.06
CA ARG A 139 -8.52 -10.46 6.80
C ARG A 139 -9.91 -9.81 6.90
N ILE A 140 -10.86 -10.40 7.63
CA ILE A 140 -12.29 -10.00 7.63
C ILE A 140 -12.55 -8.50 7.84
N ASN A 141 -11.73 -7.81 8.65
CA ASN A 141 -11.93 -6.38 8.98
C ASN A 141 -11.42 -5.41 7.91
N HIS A 142 -10.82 -5.90 6.83
CA HIS A 142 -10.13 -5.08 5.83
C HIS A 142 -10.59 -5.36 4.40
N VAL A 143 -11.63 -6.18 4.21
CA VAL A 143 -12.09 -6.59 2.88
C VAL A 143 -12.70 -5.45 2.07
N ASP A 144 -13.19 -4.41 2.75
CA ASP A 144 -13.80 -3.23 2.14
C ASP A 144 -12.87 -2.01 2.10
N ASP A 145 -11.61 -2.15 2.54
CA ASP A 145 -10.62 -1.09 2.39
C ASP A 145 -10.38 -0.81 0.89
N PRO A 146 -10.37 0.46 0.45
CA PRO A 146 -10.10 0.79 -0.95
C PRO A 146 -8.79 0.16 -1.43
N ILE A 147 -8.79 -0.31 -2.68
CA ILE A 147 -7.54 -0.74 -3.31
C ILE A 147 -6.74 0.48 -3.78
N ILE A 148 -5.43 0.31 -3.99
CA ILE A 148 -4.58 1.38 -4.50
C ILE A 148 -4.08 0.94 -5.86
N VAL A 149 -4.39 1.73 -6.89
CA VAL A 149 -4.11 1.38 -8.28
C VAL A 149 -3.42 2.51 -9.01
N ILE A 150 -2.67 2.15 -10.06
CA ILE A 150 -2.08 3.12 -10.99
C ILE A 150 -2.52 2.81 -12.42
N LYS A 151 -3.00 3.82 -13.11
CA LYS A 151 -3.34 3.74 -14.53
C LYS A 151 -2.06 3.52 -15.34
N ARG A 152 -2.07 2.49 -16.18
CA ARG A 152 -1.02 2.25 -17.17
C ARG A 152 -1.48 2.74 -18.54
N SER A 153 -0.54 2.95 -19.46
CA SER A 153 -0.78 3.53 -20.80
C SER A 153 -1.82 2.77 -21.64
N ASP A 154 -2.14 1.55 -21.23
CA ASP A 154 -2.92 0.58 -21.99
C ASP A 154 -4.24 0.30 -21.25
N ASN A 155 -5.01 1.36 -20.95
CA ASN A 155 -6.37 1.40 -20.38
C ASN A 155 -6.67 0.61 -19.08
N GLY A 156 -5.75 -0.18 -18.56
CA GLY A 156 -5.91 -0.92 -17.31
C GLY A 156 -5.31 -0.22 -16.09
N TYR A 157 -5.69 -0.71 -14.93
CA TYR A 157 -5.24 -0.24 -13.63
C TYR A 157 -4.41 -1.31 -12.94
N GLU A 158 -3.10 -1.10 -12.84
CA GLU A 158 -2.23 -2.01 -12.08
C GLU A 158 -2.46 -1.81 -10.58
N ILE A 159 -2.75 -2.91 -9.88
CA ILE A 159 -2.96 -2.90 -8.44
C ILE A 159 -1.63 -2.76 -7.71
N LEU A 160 -1.40 -1.63 -7.06
CA LEU A 160 -0.23 -1.41 -6.19
C LEU A 160 -0.43 -2.01 -4.80
N ASP A 161 -1.66 -1.97 -4.30
CA ASP A 161 -2.09 -2.63 -3.08
C ASP A 161 -3.52 -3.17 -3.21
N GLY A 162 -3.74 -4.37 -2.68
CA GLY A 162 -5.07 -4.97 -2.57
C GLY A 162 -5.42 -6.07 -3.57
N ASN A 163 -4.44 -6.80 -4.14
CA ASN A 163 -4.73 -7.96 -5.02
C ASN A 163 -5.73 -8.94 -4.36
N GLY A 164 -5.51 -9.29 -3.09
CA GLY A 164 -6.43 -10.17 -2.36
C GLY A 164 -7.83 -9.59 -2.17
N ARG A 165 -7.95 -8.27 -1.96
CA ARG A 165 -9.25 -7.58 -1.86
C ARG A 165 -9.99 -7.59 -3.18
N ALA A 166 -9.31 -7.26 -4.28
CA ALA A 166 -9.89 -7.30 -5.61
C ALA A 166 -10.38 -8.71 -5.98
N LEU A 167 -9.56 -9.74 -5.75
CA LEU A 167 -9.93 -11.14 -6.03
C LEU A 167 -11.05 -11.64 -5.14
N TYR A 168 -11.07 -11.23 -3.86
CA TYR A 168 -12.20 -11.51 -2.98
C TYR A 168 -13.50 -10.91 -3.54
N LYS A 169 -13.46 -9.64 -3.99
CA LYS A 169 -14.62 -8.96 -4.59
C LYS A 169 -15.10 -9.64 -5.87
N VAL A 170 -14.21 -10.15 -6.71
CA VAL A 170 -14.59 -10.98 -7.88
C VAL A 170 -15.44 -12.18 -7.45
N VAL A 171 -15.04 -12.89 -6.40
CA VAL A 171 -15.78 -14.07 -5.92
C VAL A 171 -17.09 -13.67 -5.24
N GLU A 172 -17.06 -12.64 -4.38
CA GLU A 172 -18.25 -12.10 -3.70
C GLU A 172 -19.34 -11.66 -4.69
N MET A 173 -18.93 -11.07 -5.81
CA MET A 173 -19.81 -10.58 -6.88
C MET A 173 -20.16 -11.65 -7.92
N GLY A 174 -19.90 -12.93 -7.64
CA GLY A 174 -20.28 -14.03 -8.54
C GLY A 174 -19.54 -14.04 -9.86
N PHE A 175 -18.28 -13.58 -9.87
CA PHE A 175 -17.42 -13.44 -11.05
C PHE A 175 -17.91 -12.42 -12.09
N ASP A 176 -18.81 -11.50 -11.72
CA ASP A 176 -19.18 -10.37 -12.58
C ASP A 176 -18.08 -9.31 -12.58
N ILE A 177 -17.23 -9.36 -13.61
CA ILE A 177 -16.11 -8.44 -13.79
C ILE A 177 -16.51 -7.01 -14.17
N ASN A 178 -17.78 -6.76 -14.50
CA ASN A 178 -18.25 -5.40 -14.81
C ASN A 178 -18.57 -4.58 -13.56
N GLN A 179 -18.59 -5.22 -12.39
CA GLN A 179 -18.80 -4.55 -11.12
C GLN A 179 -17.63 -3.63 -10.78
N GLU A 180 -17.95 -2.57 -10.07
CA GLU A 180 -17.00 -1.55 -9.66
C GLU A 180 -16.69 -1.62 -8.17
N ILE A 181 -15.43 -1.39 -7.82
CA ILE A 181 -14.96 -1.33 -6.43
C ILE A 181 -14.25 0.00 -6.15
N ASP A 182 -14.27 0.41 -4.89
CA ASP A 182 -13.64 1.65 -4.45
C ASP A 182 -12.12 1.57 -4.52
N ALA A 183 -11.50 2.61 -5.08
CA ALA A 183 -10.06 2.67 -5.28
C ALA A 183 -9.51 4.09 -5.11
N PHE A 184 -8.25 4.15 -4.66
CA PHE A 184 -7.37 5.28 -4.89
C PHE A 184 -6.67 5.07 -6.23
N MET A 185 -6.90 5.96 -7.19
CA MET A 185 -6.41 5.80 -8.55
C MET A 185 -5.35 6.87 -8.85
N GLY A 186 -4.14 6.42 -9.17
CA GLY A 186 -3.05 7.29 -9.59
C GLY A 186 -2.88 7.29 -11.11
N GLU A 187 -2.43 8.41 -11.67
CA GLU A 187 -2.03 8.54 -13.07
C GLU A 187 -0.77 9.38 -13.19
N CYS A 188 0.28 8.80 -13.78
CA CYS A 188 1.58 9.44 -13.93
C CYS A 188 1.80 9.96 -15.36
N LYS A 189 2.26 11.20 -15.47
CA LYS A 189 2.73 11.75 -16.76
C LYS A 189 4.13 11.22 -17.08
N GLY A 190 4.19 10.07 -17.74
CA GLY A 190 5.44 9.35 -18.04
C GLY A 190 5.93 8.54 -16.83
N SER A 191 7.24 8.23 -16.80
CA SER A 191 7.85 7.50 -15.68
C SER A 191 7.79 8.30 -14.38
N PRO A 192 7.59 7.67 -13.21
CA PRO A 192 7.47 8.36 -11.93
C PRO A 192 8.74 9.15 -11.62
N LYS A 193 8.61 10.46 -11.40
CA LYS A 193 9.69 11.36 -11.04
C LYS A 193 9.70 11.54 -9.54
N ASN A 194 10.56 10.79 -8.87
CA ASN A 194 10.75 10.90 -7.43
C ASN A 194 11.93 11.81 -7.15
N PHE A 195 11.64 12.92 -6.48
CA PHE A 195 12.65 13.76 -5.84
C PHE A 195 12.65 13.56 -4.32
N TYR A 196 11.53 13.11 -3.77
CA TYR A 196 11.44 12.56 -2.44
C TYR A 196 11.59 11.05 -2.53
N GLU A 197 12.84 10.62 -2.58
CA GLU A 197 13.19 9.32 -2.08
C GLU A 197 13.21 9.44 -0.55
N PRO A 198 12.35 8.71 0.20
CA PRO A 198 12.53 8.60 1.64
C PRO A 198 14.00 8.32 1.91
N TRP A 199 14.62 8.94 2.92
CA TRP A 199 16.05 8.73 3.21
C TRP A 199 16.44 7.24 3.26
N GLY A 200 15.47 6.36 3.55
CA GLY A 200 15.53 4.91 3.39
C GLY A 200 15.68 4.33 1.97
N VAL A 201 15.86 5.10 0.89
CA VAL A 201 16.17 4.56 -0.45
C VAL A 201 17.69 4.51 -0.65
N TYR A 202 18.42 5.57 -0.29
CA TYR A 202 19.88 5.59 -0.31
C TYR A 202 20.50 4.75 0.83
N HIS A 203 19.80 4.61 1.96
CA HIS A 203 20.30 3.88 3.14
C HIS A 203 20.32 2.34 3.01
N PHE A 204 19.86 1.77 1.90
CA PHE A 204 19.92 0.31 1.66
C PHE A 204 20.82 -0.08 0.49
N MET A 205 21.49 0.89 -0.16
CA MET A 205 22.50 0.61 -1.18
C MET A 205 23.93 0.49 -0.62
N ASP A 206 24.14 0.88 0.64
CA ASP A 206 25.48 0.89 1.26
C ASP A 206 25.58 -0.21 2.34
N GLU A 207 26.55 -1.12 2.19
CA GLU A 207 26.83 -2.21 3.13
C GLU A 207 27.13 -1.69 4.55
N HIS A 208 27.52 -0.41 4.65
CA HIS A 208 27.81 0.27 5.90
C HIS A 208 26.61 0.37 6.86
N PHE A 209 25.37 0.39 6.36
CA PHE A 209 24.16 0.53 7.20
C PHE A 209 23.56 -0.81 7.64
N LYS A 210 23.93 -1.94 7.01
CA LYS A 210 23.65 -3.29 7.55
C LYS A 210 24.20 -3.41 8.97
N LYS A 211 25.37 -2.80 9.17
CA LYS A 211 26.08 -2.67 10.46
C LYS A 211 25.39 -1.71 11.43
N GLU A 212 24.85 -0.57 10.97
CA GLU A 212 24.10 0.35 11.85
C GLU A 212 22.68 -0.13 12.21
N ILE A 213 22.03 -0.95 11.37
CA ILE A 213 20.80 -1.68 11.72
C ILE A 213 21.09 -2.72 12.80
N GLU A 214 22.25 -3.38 12.75
CA GLU A 214 22.76 -4.25 13.82
C GLU A 214 23.14 -3.45 15.09
N GLU A 215 23.52 -2.17 14.96
CA GLU A 215 24.15 -1.38 16.03
C GLU A 215 23.35 -0.16 16.58
N ASN A 216 22.00 -0.17 16.63
CA ASN A 216 21.17 0.60 17.62
C ASN A 216 20.18 1.73 17.20
N LYS A 217 19.51 1.75 16.04
CA LYS A 217 18.33 2.66 15.89
C LYS A 217 17.04 2.07 15.32
N CYS A 218 17.08 0.92 14.66
CA CYS A 218 15.87 0.14 14.41
C CYS A 218 15.47 -0.72 15.62
N THR A 219 16.37 -0.90 16.59
CA THR A 219 16.16 -1.72 17.78
C THR A 219 14.94 -1.27 18.59
N GLU A 220 14.63 0.02 18.71
CA GLU A 220 13.46 0.45 19.49
C GLU A 220 12.11 0.21 18.80
N ILE A 221 12.05 0.42 17.47
CA ILE A 221 10.84 0.17 16.67
C ILE A 221 10.65 -1.34 16.47
N LEU A 222 11.72 -2.07 16.13
CA LEU A 222 11.70 -3.53 16.02
C LEU A 222 11.50 -4.20 17.38
N ASN A 223 12.04 -3.69 18.48
CA ASN A 223 11.75 -4.22 19.83
C ASN A 223 10.32 -3.92 20.24
N LYS A 224 9.77 -2.73 19.94
CA LYS A 224 8.34 -2.48 20.16
C LYS A 224 7.47 -3.43 19.34
N ILE A 225 7.80 -3.65 18.08
CA ILE A 225 7.10 -4.61 17.22
C ILE A 225 7.25 -6.04 17.76
N ASN A 226 8.45 -6.46 18.18
CA ASN A 226 8.74 -7.79 18.71
C ASN A 226 8.14 -8.05 20.10
N GLU A 227 8.14 -7.06 21.01
CA GLU A 227 7.45 -7.13 22.30
C GLU A 227 5.94 -7.25 22.11
N MET A 228 5.38 -6.54 21.13
CA MET A 228 3.97 -6.65 20.77
C MET A 228 3.64 -8.03 20.18
N LEU A 229 4.54 -8.65 19.42
CA LEU A 229 4.38 -10.01 18.90
C LEU A 229 4.49 -11.07 20.01
N LYS A 230 5.46 -10.95 20.94
CA LYS A 230 5.61 -11.89 22.07
C LYS A 230 4.41 -11.88 23.03
N LYS A 231 3.84 -10.71 23.33
CA LYS A 231 2.62 -10.60 24.15
C LYS A 231 1.39 -11.27 23.54
N LYS A 232 1.36 -11.46 22.21
CA LYS A 232 0.29 -12.22 21.52
C LYS A 232 0.45 -13.73 21.70
N GLU A 233 1.68 -14.26 21.70
CA GLU A 233 1.93 -15.70 21.87
C GLU A 233 1.60 -16.19 23.28
N GLU A 234 1.78 -15.35 24.30
CA GLU A 234 1.44 -15.67 25.69
C GLU A 234 -0.08 -15.66 25.95
N LYS A 235 -0.80 -14.72 25.32
CA LYS A 235 -2.27 -14.67 25.38
C LYS A 235 -2.97 -15.77 24.58
N ALA A 236 -2.30 -16.35 23.59
CA ALA A 236 -2.83 -17.48 22.81
C ALA A 236 -2.62 -18.84 23.50
N LYS A 237 -1.90 -18.89 24.63
CA LYS A 237 -1.61 -20.09 25.42
C LYS A 237 -2.41 -20.17 26.73
N GLN A 238 -3.27 -19.18 27.01
CA GLN A 238 -4.24 -19.17 28.11
C GLN A 238 -5.65 -19.36 27.54
#